data_AF-A0A7X2TTU8-F1
#
_entry.id   AF-A0A7X2TTU8-F1
#
_cell.length_a   1.000
_cell.length_b   1.000
_cell.length_c   1.000
_cell.angle_alpha   90.00
_cell.angle_beta   90.00
_cell.angle_gamma   90.00
#
_symmetry.space_group_name_H-M   'P 1'
#
loop_
_entity.id
_entity.type
_entity.pdbx_description
1 polymer ?
#
loop_
_entity_poly.entity_id
_entity_poly.type
_entity_poly.pdbx_seq_one_letter_code
_entity_poly.pdbx_strand_id
1 'polypeptide(L)'
;MPHLKFSPRDSDRRTMTYQTRLGLAILSAGLLSAASPARVESSGEGEPLKKLMDGNKRYLDIKYAHPHQTKYRRDLIAKGQHPFAIVLSCSDSQVPPEVIFDRGLGDLFVVRVAGNIADDAVIGSIEYAAEHLHVPLLMVLGHERCGAVDATVKGGKIPGHISSLTKAIGPAVERVKGKPGDPVDSAVRANVEMVVEQLKTSKPILAELIHEGKLKVAGARYDLDTGVVELLTGANSKSAASDTAETSHRVTAHPVVSTPDHHEDKSKAAASAAPKPIEAAQPSHAAPASHAAPPSHKVTTQPVLSLPDDDDKPKAAAPAVPKAKH
;
A
#
# COMPACT_ATOMS: atom_id res chain seq x y z
N MET A 1 -48.07 12.07 -2.94
CA MET A 1 -47.07 12.16 -4.03
C MET A 1 -47.77 11.91 -5.35
N PRO A 2 -47.80 12.88 -6.29
CA PRO A 2 -48.18 12.59 -7.66
C PRO A 2 -47.03 12.81 -8.63
N HIS A 3 -46.96 11.88 -9.58
CA HIS A 3 -45.98 11.72 -10.63
C HIS A 3 -45.90 12.93 -11.58
N LEU A 4 -44.69 13.41 -11.84
CA LEU A 4 -44.39 14.33 -12.94
C LEU A 4 -44.21 13.53 -14.23
N LYS A 5 -45.16 13.69 -15.16
CA LYS A 5 -45.01 13.30 -16.57
C LYS A 5 -44.44 14.48 -17.35
N PHE A 6 -43.31 14.28 -18.03
CA PHE A 6 -42.77 15.25 -18.98
C PHE A 6 -43.37 14.99 -20.37
N SER A 7 -43.91 16.05 -20.99
CA SER A 7 -44.39 16.08 -22.37
C SER A 7 -43.29 16.65 -23.28
N PRO A 8 -43.04 16.11 -24.48
CA PRO A 8 -42.09 16.71 -25.42
C PRO A 8 -42.76 17.84 -26.20
N ARG A 9 -42.09 19.01 -26.22
CA ARG A 9 -42.46 20.13 -27.10
C ARG A 9 -42.01 19.83 -28.52
N ASP A 10 -43.00 19.91 -29.40
CA ASP A 10 -42.90 20.07 -30.83
C ASP A 10 -42.29 21.45 -31.17
N SER A 11 -41.41 21.53 -32.15
CA SER A 11 -41.09 22.79 -32.83
C SER A 11 -40.60 22.55 -34.26
N ASP A 12 -41.58 22.66 -35.15
CA ASP A 12 -41.56 23.40 -36.40
C ASP A 12 -40.54 23.10 -37.50
N ARG A 13 -41.15 22.59 -38.56
CA ARG A 13 -40.78 22.64 -39.97
C ARG A 13 -40.33 24.05 -40.40
N ARG A 14 -39.17 24.12 -41.04
CA ARG A 14 -38.91 25.06 -42.14
C ARG A 14 -38.27 24.33 -43.32
N THR A 15 -39.01 24.35 -44.42
CA THR A 15 -38.63 23.96 -45.78
C THR A 15 -37.49 24.82 -46.31
N MET A 16 -36.44 24.19 -46.83
CA MET A 16 -35.43 24.86 -47.66
C MET A 16 -34.95 23.88 -48.73
N THR A 17 -35.40 24.11 -49.95
CA THR A 17 -34.99 23.42 -51.18
C THR A 17 -33.55 23.77 -51.54
N TYR A 18 -32.70 22.77 -51.76
CA TYR A 18 -31.47 22.90 -52.55
C TYR A 18 -31.34 21.74 -53.53
N GLN A 19 -31.17 22.11 -54.80
CA GLN A 19 -30.89 21.21 -55.90
C GLN A 19 -29.42 20.80 -55.95
N THR A 20 -29.18 19.66 -56.61
CA THR A 20 -27.96 19.26 -57.34
C THR A 20 -26.71 18.88 -56.53
N ARG A 21 -26.39 17.58 -56.51
CA ARG A 21 -25.40 16.94 -57.40
C ARG A 21 -25.25 15.45 -57.04
N LEU A 22 -25.56 14.58 -57.99
CA LEU A 22 -25.31 13.15 -57.91
C LEU A 22 -23.80 12.91 -58.07
N GLY A 23 -23.08 12.91 -56.96
CA GLY A 23 -21.69 12.46 -56.88
C GLY A 23 -21.67 10.95 -56.69
N LEU A 24 -21.11 10.24 -57.67
CA LEU A 24 -20.87 8.79 -57.63
C LEU A 24 -19.86 8.47 -56.52
N ALA A 25 -20.34 8.07 -55.34
CA ALA A 25 -19.48 7.57 -54.27
C ALA A 25 -19.10 6.13 -54.59
N ILE A 26 -17.87 5.94 -55.08
CA ILE A 26 -17.23 4.63 -55.20
C ILE A 26 -17.09 4.08 -53.78
N LEU A 27 -17.91 3.08 -53.42
CA LEU A 27 -17.70 2.24 -52.24
C LEU A 27 -16.41 1.44 -52.47
N SER A 28 -15.28 2.03 -52.09
CA SER A 28 -14.08 1.28 -51.79
C SER A 28 -14.32 0.63 -50.44
N ALA A 29 -14.69 -0.64 -50.44
CA ALA A 29 -14.66 -1.50 -49.27
C ALA A 29 -13.20 -1.72 -48.86
N GLY A 30 -12.58 -0.68 -48.30
CA GLY A 30 -11.34 -0.81 -47.55
C GLY A 30 -11.67 -1.52 -46.25
N LEU A 31 -11.19 -2.75 -46.08
CA LEU A 31 -11.10 -3.37 -44.77
C LEU A 31 -10.19 -2.48 -43.92
N LEU A 32 -10.77 -1.55 -43.17
CA LEU A 32 -10.15 -1.01 -41.98
C LEU A 32 -10.10 -2.17 -40.98
N SER A 33 -9.03 -2.97 -41.06
CA SER A 33 -8.58 -3.74 -39.92
C SER A 33 -8.31 -2.72 -38.83
N ALA A 34 -9.25 -2.58 -37.89
CA ALA A 34 -9.01 -1.90 -36.64
C ALA A 34 -7.88 -2.68 -35.98
N ALA A 35 -6.65 -2.23 -36.18
CA ALA A 35 -5.51 -2.68 -35.42
C ALA A 35 -5.90 -2.41 -33.96
N SER A 36 -6.23 -3.49 -33.24
CA SER A 36 -6.28 -3.47 -31.79
C SER A 36 -5.00 -2.79 -31.33
N PRO A 37 -5.04 -1.87 -30.34
CA PRO A 37 -3.80 -1.40 -29.76
C PRO A 37 -3.05 -2.65 -29.36
N ALA A 38 -1.92 -2.87 -30.01
CA ALA A 38 -1.08 -4.03 -29.76
C ALA A 38 -0.92 -4.09 -28.26
N ARG A 39 -1.44 -5.15 -27.64
CA ARG A 39 -1.10 -5.51 -26.28
C ARG A 39 0.41 -5.41 -26.25
N VAL A 40 0.94 -4.49 -25.45
CA VAL A 40 2.35 -4.47 -25.16
C VAL A 40 2.60 -5.83 -24.51
N GLU A 41 3.00 -6.78 -25.34
CA GLU A 41 3.57 -8.05 -24.95
C GLU A 41 4.57 -7.69 -23.85
N SER A 42 4.32 -8.20 -22.65
CA SER A 42 5.13 -7.97 -21.45
C SER A 42 6.51 -8.58 -21.70
N SER A 43 7.33 -7.84 -22.42
CA SER A 43 8.63 -8.27 -22.90
C SER A 43 9.64 -7.91 -21.84
N GLY A 44 9.99 -8.94 -21.06
CA GLY A 44 11.14 -8.95 -20.17
C GLY A 44 10.79 -8.84 -18.68
N GLU A 45 11.53 -9.60 -17.87
CA GLU A 45 11.53 -9.61 -16.40
C GLU A 45 10.50 -10.56 -15.75
N GLY A 46 10.98 -11.49 -14.93
CA GLY A 46 10.25 -12.65 -14.42
C GLY A 46 8.95 -12.36 -13.64
N GLU A 47 8.28 -13.44 -13.25
CA GLU A 47 7.02 -13.44 -12.49
C GLU A 47 7.01 -12.31 -11.44
N PRO A 48 5.99 -11.43 -11.39
CA PRO A 48 5.86 -10.32 -10.44
C PRO A 48 6.31 -10.64 -9.01
N LEU A 49 6.04 -11.86 -8.55
CA LEU A 49 6.44 -12.35 -7.24
C LEU A 49 7.96 -12.42 -7.10
N LYS A 50 8.66 -12.93 -8.13
CA LYS A 50 10.11 -12.94 -8.19
C LYS A 50 10.69 -11.53 -8.11
N LYS A 51 10.07 -10.54 -8.77
CA LYS A 51 10.51 -9.13 -8.66
C LYS A 51 10.45 -8.64 -7.21
N LEU A 52 9.37 -8.94 -6.49
CA LEU A 52 9.28 -8.60 -5.06
C LEU A 52 10.39 -9.30 -4.26
N MET A 53 10.54 -10.62 -4.41
CA MET A 53 11.52 -11.40 -3.63
C MET A 53 12.97 -11.03 -3.95
N ASP A 54 13.32 -10.78 -5.21
CA ASP A 54 14.64 -10.27 -5.60
C ASP A 54 14.91 -8.89 -4.99
N GLY A 55 13.85 -8.08 -4.85
CA GLY A 55 13.87 -6.80 -4.18
C GLY A 55 14.16 -6.91 -2.69
N ASN A 56 13.42 -7.78 -1.99
CA ASN A 56 13.67 -8.06 -0.58
C ASN A 56 15.07 -8.63 -0.35
N LYS A 57 15.58 -9.48 -1.26
CA LYS A 57 16.97 -9.94 -1.21
C LYS A 57 17.97 -8.78 -1.28
N ARG A 58 17.75 -7.79 -2.15
CA ARG A 58 18.61 -6.59 -2.20
C ARG A 58 18.51 -5.75 -0.93
N TYR A 59 17.31 -5.66 -0.35
CA TYR A 59 17.07 -4.99 0.93
C TYR A 59 17.91 -5.64 2.05
N LEU A 60 17.85 -6.97 2.17
CA LEU A 60 18.63 -7.76 3.14
C LEU A 60 20.15 -7.62 2.95
N ASP A 61 20.61 -7.66 1.70
CA ASP A 61 22.03 -7.60 1.36
C ASP A 61 22.61 -6.17 1.45
N ILE A 62 21.79 -5.15 1.75
CA ILE A 62 22.15 -3.72 1.74
C ILE A 62 22.71 -3.31 0.36
N LYS A 63 22.13 -3.86 -0.70
CA LYS A 63 22.49 -3.62 -2.11
C LYS A 63 21.34 -2.94 -2.85
N TYR A 64 20.81 -1.87 -2.25
CA TYR A 64 19.67 -1.12 -2.77
C TYR A 64 19.94 -0.61 -4.18
N ALA A 65 19.03 -0.90 -5.11
CA ALA A 65 19.07 -0.30 -6.43
C ALA A 65 18.35 1.06 -6.45
N HIS A 66 17.41 1.28 -5.52
CA HIS A 66 16.50 2.44 -5.50
C HIS A 66 15.92 2.73 -6.90
N PRO A 67 15.34 1.71 -7.57
CA PRO A 67 14.90 1.87 -8.94
C PRO A 67 13.76 2.88 -9.00
N HIS A 68 13.60 3.57 -10.13
CA HIS A 68 12.40 4.36 -10.41
C HIS A 68 12.13 5.52 -9.42
N GLN A 69 13.18 6.11 -8.85
CA GLN A 69 13.09 7.27 -7.95
C GLN A 69 13.57 8.60 -8.58
N THR A 70 13.81 8.62 -9.90
CA THR A 70 14.32 9.81 -10.60
C THR A 70 13.21 10.80 -10.96
N LYS A 71 13.58 12.07 -11.21
CA LYS A 71 12.67 13.08 -11.78
C LYS A 71 12.04 12.60 -13.10
N TYR A 72 12.85 12.00 -13.98
CA TYR A 72 12.38 11.48 -15.26
C TYR A 72 11.27 10.44 -15.05
N ARG A 73 11.46 9.50 -14.13
CA ARG A 73 10.43 8.51 -13.80
C ARG A 73 9.14 9.17 -13.29
N ARG A 74 9.26 10.14 -12.38
CA ARG A 74 8.12 10.90 -11.87
C ARG A 74 7.33 11.58 -12.98
N ASP A 75 8.03 12.23 -13.92
CA ASP A 75 7.40 12.92 -15.05
C ASP A 75 6.72 11.92 -16.02
N LEU A 76 7.28 10.72 -16.17
CA LEU A 76 6.72 9.65 -16.99
C LEU A 76 5.39 9.13 -16.42
N ILE A 77 5.34 8.82 -15.12
CA ILE A 77 4.16 8.22 -14.49
C ILE A 77 3.04 9.24 -14.19
N ALA A 78 3.32 10.53 -14.28
CA ALA A 78 2.31 11.58 -14.13
C ALA A 78 1.17 11.48 -15.17
N LYS A 79 1.40 10.77 -16.28
CA LYS A 79 0.42 10.55 -17.36
C LYS A 79 -0.39 9.25 -17.19
N GLY A 80 0.04 8.36 -16.30
CA GLY A 80 -0.56 7.04 -16.12
C GLY A 80 0.38 6.10 -15.36
N GLN A 81 -0.20 5.14 -14.65
CA GLN A 81 0.53 4.18 -13.82
C GLN A 81 0.28 2.74 -14.30
N HIS A 82 1.31 1.91 -14.19
CA HIS A 82 1.27 0.48 -14.53
C HIS A 82 2.05 -0.34 -13.48
N PRO A 83 1.55 -0.39 -12.23
CA PRO A 83 2.20 -1.19 -11.19
C PRO A 83 2.16 -2.68 -11.56
N PHE A 84 3.18 -3.43 -11.19
CA PHE A 84 3.25 -4.87 -11.49
C PHE A 84 2.73 -5.75 -10.34
N ALA A 85 2.55 -5.17 -9.14
CA ALA A 85 2.00 -5.86 -7.98
C ALA A 85 1.18 -4.92 -7.10
N ILE A 86 0.11 -5.47 -6.53
CA ILE A 86 -0.64 -4.90 -5.42
C ILE A 86 -0.02 -5.45 -4.13
N VAL A 87 0.22 -4.60 -3.15
CA VAL A 87 0.64 -5.03 -1.80
C VAL A 87 -0.35 -4.49 -0.78
N LEU A 88 -1.19 -5.38 -0.24
CA LEU A 88 -1.96 -5.12 0.96
C LEU A 88 -1.06 -5.35 2.17
N SER A 89 -0.74 -4.30 2.92
CA SER A 89 0.18 -4.38 4.05
C SER A 89 -0.36 -3.67 5.29
N CYS A 90 0.29 -3.88 6.44
CA CYS A 90 -0.05 -3.18 7.65
C CYS A 90 0.28 -1.67 7.53
N SER A 91 -0.51 -0.82 8.21
CA SER A 91 -0.16 0.60 8.39
C SER A 91 1.05 0.84 9.31
N ASP A 92 1.61 -0.22 9.90
CA ASP A 92 2.81 -0.14 10.72
C ASP A 92 3.95 0.58 10.00
N SER A 93 4.50 1.61 10.63
CA SER A 93 5.55 2.47 10.06
C SER A 93 6.85 1.73 9.72
N GLN A 94 7.08 0.57 10.32
CA GLN A 94 8.25 -0.27 10.09
C GLN A 94 8.10 -1.16 8.84
N VAL A 95 6.93 -1.14 8.20
CA VAL A 95 6.61 -2.01 7.06
C VAL A 95 6.27 -1.21 5.77
N PRO A 96 7.16 -0.32 5.27
CA PRO A 96 6.97 0.34 3.98
C PRO A 96 7.29 -0.60 2.80
N PRO A 97 6.30 -1.06 1.99
CA PRO A 97 6.53 -2.07 0.95
C PRO A 97 7.54 -1.67 -0.12
N GLU A 98 7.56 -0.40 -0.52
CA GLU A 98 8.48 0.11 -1.54
C GLU A 98 9.94 0.01 -1.09
N VAL A 99 10.21 0.18 0.20
CA VAL A 99 11.56 0.03 0.76
C VAL A 99 11.90 -1.45 0.91
N ILE A 100 11.00 -2.23 1.53
CA ILE A 100 11.21 -3.67 1.81
C ILE A 100 11.45 -4.47 0.54
N PHE A 101 10.81 -4.09 -0.57
CA PHE A 101 10.97 -4.74 -1.86
C PHE A 101 11.89 -3.98 -2.83
N ASP A 102 12.60 -2.94 -2.36
CA ASP A 102 13.49 -2.09 -3.15
C ASP A 102 12.88 -1.70 -4.52
N ARG A 103 11.76 -0.99 -4.44
CA ARG A 103 10.95 -0.48 -5.56
C ARG A 103 10.81 1.04 -5.51
N GLY A 104 10.34 1.60 -6.61
CA GLY A 104 10.13 3.04 -6.72
C GLY A 104 8.75 3.42 -7.25
N LEU A 105 8.72 4.62 -7.82
CA LEU A 105 7.47 5.27 -8.19
C LEU A 105 6.77 4.50 -9.32
N GLY A 106 5.49 4.16 -9.09
CA GLY A 106 4.63 3.47 -10.04
C GLY A 106 4.88 1.97 -10.18
N ASP A 107 5.73 1.37 -9.34
CA ASP A 107 6.02 -0.07 -9.39
C ASP A 107 4.98 -0.91 -8.65
N LEU A 108 4.53 -0.41 -7.49
CA LEU A 108 3.58 -1.08 -6.61
C LEU A 108 2.30 -0.25 -6.49
N PHE A 109 1.17 -0.95 -6.41
CA PHE A 109 -0.09 -0.38 -5.92
C PHE A 109 -0.24 -0.77 -4.45
N VAL A 110 -0.08 0.17 -3.53
CA VAL A 110 0.02 -0.12 -2.10
C VAL A 110 -1.26 0.25 -1.38
N VAL A 111 -1.84 -0.72 -0.66
CA VAL A 111 -2.98 -0.50 0.24
C VAL A 111 -2.53 -0.82 1.66
N ARG A 112 -2.71 0.12 2.59
CA ARG A 112 -2.22 -0.01 3.97
C ARG A 112 -3.32 0.22 4.98
N VAL A 113 -3.57 -0.79 5.80
CA VAL A 113 -4.51 -0.73 6.93
C VAL A 113 -3.94 -1.50 8.10
N ALA A 114 -4.16 -1.03 9.33
CA ALA A 114 -3.66 -1.71 10.53
C ALA A 114 -4.17 -3.17 10.57
N GLY A 115 -3.25 -4.12 10.75
CA GLY A 115 -3.54 -5.56 10.72
C GLY A 115 -3.85 -6.12 9.32
N ASN A 116 -3.60 -5.36 8.24
CA ASN A 116 -3.74 -5.79 6.84
C ASN A 116 -5.07 -6.51 6.55
N ILE A 117 -6.15 -6.02 7.18
CA ILE A 117 -7.52 -6.52 6.98
C ILE A 117 -8.05 -6.13 5.59
N ALA A 118 -9.04 -6.86 5.09
CA ALA A 118 -9.71 -6.56 3.83
C ALA A 118 -11.17 -6.16 4.07
N ASP A 119 -11.40 -4.90 4.43
CA ASP A 119 -12.75 -4.31 4.44
C ASP A 119 -13.17 -3.83 3.04
N ASP A 120 -14.39 -3.32 2.89
CA ASP A 120 -14.95 -2.94 1.58
C ASP A 120 -14.10 -1.87 0.87
N ALA A 121 -13.54 -0.91 1.60
CA ALA A 121 -12.71 0.15 1.00
C ALA A 121 -11.34 -0.41 0.54
N VAL A 122 -10.77 -1.33 1.31
CA VAL A 122 -9.55 -2.05 0.93
C VAL A 122 -9.81 -2.94 -0.30
N ILE A 123 -10.89 -3.73 -0.30
CA ILE A 123 -11.24 -4.60 -1.42
C ILE A 123 -11.50 -3.75 -2.67
N GLY A 124 -12.29 -2.67 -2.58
CA GLY A 124 -12.54 -1.78 -3.72
C GLY A 124 -11.26 -1.16 -4.29
N SER A 125 -10.29 -0.83 -3.43
CA SER A 125 -8.97 -0.33 -3.89
C SER A 125 -8.16 -1.42 -4.61
N ILE A 126 -8.24 -2.66 -4.14
CA ILE A 126 -7.60 -3.83 -4.78
C ILE A 126 -8.28 -4.14 -6.11
N GLU A 127 -9.62 -4.11 -6.17
CA GLU A 127 -10.39 -4.32 -7.40
C GLU A 127 -10.06 -3.26 -8.44
N TYR A 128 -9.94 -2.00 -8.04
CA TYR A 128 -9.48 -0.93 -8.95
C TYR A 128 -8.12 -1.28 -9.57
N ALA A 129 -7.14 -1.68 -8.76
CA ALA A 129 -5.83 -2.02 -9.29
C ALA A 129 -5.85 -3.30 -10.15
N ALA A 130 -6.57 -4.35 -9.73
CA ALA A 130 -6.63 -5.60 -10.45
C ALA A 130 -7.39 -5.48 -11.78
N GLU A 131 -8.56 -4.84 -11.77
CA GLU A 131 -9.44 -4.73 -12.94
C GLU A 131 -9.05 -3.57 -13.84
N HIS A 132 -8.88 -2.37 -13.29
CA HIS A 132 -8.67 -1.16 -14.10
C HIS A 132 -7.20 -0.98 -14.52
N LEU A 133 -6.26 -1.30 -13.62
CA LEU A 133 -4.82 -1.20 -13.91
C LEU A 133 -4.21 -2.52 -14.40
N HIS A 134 -5.01 -3.60 -14.43
CA HIS A 134 -4.60 -4.95 -14.88
C HIS A 134 -3.38 -5.49 -14.12
N VAL A 135 -3.28 -5.20 -12.82
CA VAL A 135 -2.14 -5.64 -12.01
C VAL A 135 -2.18 -7.17 -11.82
N PRO A 136 -1.13 -7.92 -12.20
CA PRO A 136 -1.19 -9.38 -12.28
C PRO A 136 -0.93 -10.12 -10.95
N LEU A 137 -0.49 -9.42 -9.90
CA LEU A 137 -0.17 -10.00 -8.60
C LEU A 137 -0.77 -9.18 -7.47
N LEU A 138 -1.35 -9.87 -6.50
CA LEU A 138 -1.74 -9.35 -5.19
C LEU A 138 -0.96 -10.08 -4.10
N MET A 139 -0.21 -9.35 -3.29
CA MET A 139 0.44 -9.85 -2.10
C MET A 139 -0.25 -9.31 -0.85
N VAL A 140 -0.61 -10.19 0.07
CA VAL A 140 -0.99 -9.84 1.44
C VAL A 140 0.24 -9.99 2.33
N LEU A 141 0.72 -8.88 2.89
CA LEU A 141 1.94 -8.81 3.69
C LEU A 141 1.59 -8.51 5.15
N GLY A 142 1.58 -9.55 5.97
CA GLY A 142 1.60 -9.42 7.43
C GLY A 142 3.02 -9.14 7.93
N HIS A 143 3.17 -8.91 9.24
CA HIS A 143 4.48 -8.74 9.85
C HIS A 143 4.52 -9.19 11.30
N GLU A 144 5.72 -9.54 11.74
CA GLU A 144 6.03 -9.85 13.13
C GLU A 144 5.56 -8.75 14.10
N ARG A 145 5.11 -9.15 15.30
CA ARG A 145 4.74 -8.23 16.41
C ARG A 145 3.73 -7.15 15.99
N CYS A 146 2.80 -7.48 15.10
CA CYS A 146 1.76 -6.55 14.66
C CYS A 146 0.86 -6.09 15.82
N GLY A 147 0.85 -4.78 16.09
CA GLY A 147 0.09 -4.21 17.22
C GLY A 147 -1.42 -4.45 17.15
N ALA A 148 -2.02 -4.49 15.96
CA ALA A 148 -3.45 -4.79 15.80
C ALA A 148 -3.77 -6.26 16.13
N VAL A 149 -2.88 -7.18 15.75
CA VAL A 149 -3.01 -8.61 16.06
C VAL A 149 -2.76 -8.85 17.54
N ASP A 150 -1.70 -8.29 18.11
CA ASP A 150 -1.38 -8.36 19.54
C ASP A 150 -2.52 -7.83 20.41
N ALA A 151 -3.10 -6.67 20.07
CA ALA A 151 -4.28 -6.13 20.75
C ALA A 151 -5.48 -7.09 20.69
N THR A 152 -5.66 -7.79 19.56
CA THR A 152 -6.73 -8.78 19.39
C THR A 152 -6.48 -10.03 20.23
N VAL A 153 -5.23 -10.52 20.29
CA VAL A 153 -4.82 -11.67 21.12
C VAL A 153 -4.99 -11.38 22.61
N LYS A 154 -4.59 -10.19 23.07
CA LYS A 154 -4.77 -9.75 24.46
C LYS A 154 -6.24 -9.56 24.84
N GLY A 155 -7.08 -9.24 23.86
CA GLY A 155 -8.51 -9.02 24.06
C GLY A 155 -8.82 -7.80 24.93
N GLY A 156 -10.00 -7.81 25.54
CA GLY A 156 -10.49 -6.71 26.38
C GLY A 156 -11.29 -5.65 25.62
N LYS A 157 -11.60 -4.54 26.31
CA LYS A 157 -12.44 -3.47 25.76
C LYS A 157 -11.58 -2.55 24.88
N ILE A 158 -11.78 -2.66 23.56
CA ILE A 158 -11.13 -1.81 22.56
C ILE A 158 -12.06 -0.64 22.20
N PRO A 159 -11.65 0.62 22.40
CA PRO A 159 -12.52 1.78 22.17
C PRO A 159 -12.61 2.18 20.68
N GLY A 160 -13.69 2.88 20.35
CA GLY A 160 -13.85 3.56 19.06
C GLY A 160 -13.74 2.65 17.84
N HIS A 161 -13.26 3.21 16.73
CA HIS A 161 -13.10 2.50 15.46
C HIS A 161 -11.99 1.45 15.49
N ILE A 162 -11.09 1.46 16.47
CA ILE A 162 -10.05 0.40 16.60
C ILE A 162 -10.71 -0.98 16.76
N SER A 163 -11.91 -1.04 17.36
CA SER A 163 -12.67 -2.28 17.51
C SER A 163 -13.08 -2.93 16.18
N SER A 164 -13.16 -2.19 15.07
CA SER A 164 -13.42 -2.81 13.75
C SER A 164 -12.24 -3.67 13.30
N LEU A 165 -11.01 -3.23 13.58
CA LEU A 165 -9.79 -3.97 13.28
C LEU A 165 -9.76 -5.29 14.05
N THR A 166 -9.98 -5.24 15.37
CA THR A 166 -9.92 -6.43 16.21
C THR A 166 -11.06 -7.41 15.92
N LYS A 167 -12.24 -6.92 15.50
CA LYS A 167 -13.33 -7.77 15.03
C LYS A 167 -12.97 -8.50 13.74
N ALA A 168 -12.33 -7.81 12.80
CA ALA A 168 -11.89 -8.41 11.54
C ALA A 168 -10.77 -9.44 11.75
N ILE A 169 -9.84 -9.19 12.68
CA ILE A 169 -8.70 -10.08 13.00
C ILE A 169 -9.12 -11.25 13.90
N GLY A 170 -10.13 -11.08 14.75
CA GLY A 170 -10.56 -12.05 15.77
C GLY A 170 -10.68 -13.51 15.30
N PRO A 171 -11.28 -13.80 14.13
CA PRO A 171 -11.35 -15.16 13.61
C PRO A 171 -9.98 -15.83 13.40
N ALA A 172 -8.94 -15.08 13.03
CA ALA A 172 -7.59 -15.60 12.90
C ALA A 172 -6.98 -15.97 14.27
N VAL A 173 -7.22 -15.17 15.30
CA VAL A 173 -6.80 -15.47 16.68
C VAL A 173 -7.49 -16.74 17.20
N GLU A 174 -8.79 -16.88 16.96
CA GLU A 174 -9.53 -18.07 17.41
C GLU A 174 -9.05 -19.35 16.70
N ARG A 175 -8.60 -19.29 15.43
CA ARG A 175 -8.03 -20.45 14.70
C ARG A 175 -6.76 -21.01 15.31
N VAL A 176 -6.01 -20.21 16.06
CA VAL A 176 -4.70 -20.60 16.63
C VAL A 176 -4.73 -20.74 18.15
N LYS A 177 -5.87 -20.45 18.78
CA LYS A 177 -6.06 -20.53 20.23
C LYS A 177 -5.75 -21.93 20.75
N GLY A 178 -4.93 -21.99 21.80
CA GLY A 178 -4.52 -23.25 22.44
C GLY A 178 -3.51 -24.08 21.65
N LYS A 179 -3.03 -23.60 20.49
CA LYS A 179 -1.91 -24.21 19.78
C LYS A 179 -0.57 -23.79 20.43
N PRO A 180 0.48 -24.63 20.36
CA PRO A 180 1.80 -24.26 20.87
C PRO A 180 2.45 -23.15 20.02
N GLY A 181 3.42 -22.44 20.60
CA GLY A 181 4.17 -21.36 19.94
C GLY A 181 3.80 -19.96 20.45
N ASP A 182 4.33 -18.93 19.79
CA ASP A 182 3.93 -17.55 20.06
C ASP A 182 2.51 -17.31 19.51
N PRO A 183 1.52 -16.99 20.38
CA PRO A 183 0.15 -16.76 19.95
C PRO A 183 0.01 -15.56 19.01
N VAL A 184 0.85 -14.53 19.13
CA VAL A 184 0.78 -13.34 18.27
C VAL A 184 1.28 -13.68 16.88
N ASP A 185 2.46 -14.31 16.77
CA ASP A 185 2.99 -14.72 15.47
C ASP A 185 2.08 -15.71 14.75
N SER A 186 1.57 -16.71 15.48
CA SER A 186 0.61 -17.67 14.93
C SER A 186 -0.64 -16.98 14.40
N ALA A 187 -1.15 -15.98 15.11
CA ALA A 187 -2.31 -15.20 14.69
C ALA A 187 -1.99 -14.28 13.48
N VAL A 188 -0.78 -13.73 13.38
CA VAL A 188 -0.34 -12.96 12.20
C VAL A 188 -0.38 -13.85 10.95
N ARG A 189 0.21 -15.04 11.02
CA ARG A 189 0.24 -16.00 9.90
C ARG A 189 -1.18 -16.42 9.49
N ALA A 190 -2.00 -16.78 10.49
CA ALA A 190 -3.40 -17.14 10.26
C ALA A 190 -4.23 -15.97 9.68
N ASN A 191 -3.93 -14.73 10.05
CA ASN A 191 -4.61 -13.54 9.52
C ASN A 191 -4.25 -13.33 8.05
N VAL A 192 -2.98 -13.49 7.67
CA VAL A 192 -2.56 -13.42 6.26
C VAL A 192 -3.28 -14.49 5.43
N GLU A 193 -3.27 -15.75 5.88
CA GLU A 193 -3.96 -16.85 5.19
C GLU A 193 -5.46 -16.58 5.05
N MET A 194 -6.10 -16.12 6.13
CA MET A 194 -7.53 -15.78 6.13
C MET A 194 -7.86 -14.67 5.12
N VAL A 195 -7.08 -13.59 5.11
CA VAL A 195 -7.29 -12.47 4.18
C VAL A 195 -7.03 -12.89 2.74
N VAL A 196 -6.02 -13.74 2.49
CA VAL A 196 -5.79 -14.33 1.15
C VAL A 196 -7.02 -15.12 0.69
N GLU A 197 -7.61 -15.96 1.53
CA GLU A 197 -8.80 -16.74 1.17
C GLU A 197 -10.04 -15.86 0.99
N GLN A 198 -10.20 -14.82 1.81
CA GLN A 198 -11.25 -13.80 1.62
C GLN A 198 -11.14 -13.14 0.24
N LEU A 199 -9.94 -12.71 -0.15
CA LEU A 199 -9.70 -12.05 -1.43
C LEU A 199 -9.88 -12.99 -2.62
N LYS A 200 -9.46 -14.26 -2.50
CA LYS A 200 -9.66 -15.28 -3.54
C LYS A 200 -11.13 -15.59 -3.81
N THR A 201 -11.97 -15.47 -2.79
CA THR A 201 -13.41 -15.77 -2.87
C THR A 201 -14.27 -14.53 -3.04
N SER A 202 -13.65 -13.33 -3.07
CA SER A 202 -14.34 -12.05 -3.22
C SER A 202 -14.91 -11.89 -4.61
N LYS A 203 -16.25 -11.79 -4.69
CA LYS A 203 -17.01 -11.61 -5.93
C LYS A 203 -17.50 -10.16 -6.06
N PRO A 204 -17.75 -9.69 -7.29
CA PRO A 204 -17.65 -10.44 -8.55
C PRO A 204 -16.23 -10.44 -9.17
N ILE A 205 -15.40 -9.44 -8.88
CA ILE A 205 -14.21 -9.15 -9.70
C ILE A 205 -13.02 -10.06 -9.39
N LEU A 206 -12.53 -10.06 -8.14
CA LEU A 206 -11.25 -10.72 -7.81
C LEU A 206 -11.30 -12.22 -8.05
N ALA A 207 -12.37 -12.89 -7.62
CA ALA A 207 -12.55 -14.33 -7.81
C ALA A 207 -12.54 -14.70 -9.31
N GLU A 208 -13.16 -13.90 -10.17
CA GLU A 208 -13.17 -14.13 -11.63
C GLU A 208 -11.78 -13.93 -12.23
N LEU A 209 -11.10 -12.82 -11.91
CA LEU A 209 -9.73 -12.57 -12.39
C LEU A 209 -8.74 -13.65 -11.96
N ILE A 210 -8.91 -14.21 -10.76
CA ILE A 210 -8.08 -15.31 -10.24
C ILE A 210 -8.40 -16.62 -10.97
N HIS A 211 -9.69 -16.93 -11.15
CA HIS A 211 -10.13 -18.11 -11.89
C HIS A 211 -9.63 -18.09 -13.34
N GLU A 212 -9.63 -16.93 -13.98
CA GLU A 212 -9.10 -16.73 -15.34
C GLU A 212 -7.56 -16.69 -15.42
N GLY A 213 -6.87 -16.74 -14.28
CA GLY A 213 -5.41 -16.66 -14.21
C GLY A 213 -4.82 -15.28 -14.51
N LYS A 214 -5.65 -14.24 -14.55
CA LYS A 214 -5.24 -12.84 -14.76
C LYS A 214 -4.65 -12.21 -13.51
N LEU A 215 -5.09 -12.65 -12.32
CA LEU A 215 -4.57 -12.22 -11.03
C LEU A 215 -4.06 -13.42 -10.22
N LYS A 216 -2.83 -13.35 -9.73
CA LYS A 216 -2.28 -14.28 -8.75
C LYS A 216 -2.35 -13.67 -7.35
N VAL A 217 -2.58 -14.50 -6.33
CA VAL A 217 -2.59 -14.06 -4.92
C VAL A 217 -1.52 -14.81 -4.13
N ALA A 218 -0.70 -14.09 -3.37
CA ALA A 218 0.30 -14.61 -2.45
C ALA A 218 0.12 -14.02 -1.05
N GLY A 219 0.41 -14.83 -0.03
CA GLY A 219 0.47 -14.39 1.36
C GLY A 219 1.91 -14.45 1.86
N ALA A 220 2.33 -13.43 2.59
CA ALA A 220 3.68 -13.35 3.14
C ALA A 220 3.70 -12.71 4.54
N ARG A 221 4.77 -12.98 5.29
CA ARG A 221 5.09 -12.37 6.57
C ARG A 221 6.45 -11.67 6.49
N TYR A 222 6.49 -10.42 6.89
CA TYR A 222 7.74 -9.67 7.08
C TYR A 222 8.27 -9.86 8.52
N ASP A 223 9.54 -10.21 8.61
CA ASP A 223 10.27 -10.35 9.87
C ASP A 223 10.94 -9.03 10.23
N LEU A 224 10.62 -8.47 11.41
CA LEU A 224 11.07 -7.13 11.78
C LEU A 224 12.55 -7.11 12.19
N ASP A 225 13.07 -8.23 12.67
CA ASP A 225 14.45 -8.32 13.17
C ASP A 225 15.45 -8.57 12.04
N THR A 226 15.07 -9.39 11.07
CA THR A 226 15.95 -9.80 9.97
C THR A 226 15.67 -9.06 8.66
N GLY A 227 14.47 -8.50 8.49
CA GLY A 227 14.01 -7.90 7.24
C GLY A 227 13.56 -8.93 6.19
N VAL A 228 13.49 -10.22 6.54
CA VAL A 228 13.12 -11.29 5.61
C VAL A 228 11.62 -11.27 5.33
N VAL A 229 11.23 -11.42 4.06
CA VAL A 229 9.85 -11.72 3.68
C VAL A 229 9.69 -13.22 3.43
N GLU A 230 8.97 -13.90 4.32
CA GLU A 230 8.63 -15.31 4.22
C GLU A 230 7.31 -15.51 3.46
N LEU A 231 7.29 -16.37 2.44
CA LEU A 231 6.05 -16.75 1.75
C LEU A 231 5.28 -17.79 2.55
N LEU A 232 4.02 -17.49 2.85
CA LEU A 232 3.09 -18.36 3.56
C LEU A 232 2.18 -19.13 2.60
N THR A 233 1.69 -18.45 1.55
CA THR A 233 0.80 -19.05 0.54
C THR A 233 1.14 -18.51 -0.86
N GLY A 234 0.89 -19.31 -1.90
CA GLY A 234 1.16 -18.94 -3.30
C GLY A 234 2.39 -19.65 -3.88
N ALA A 235 2.64 -19.41 -5.19
CA ALA A 235 3.10 -20.36 -6.22
C ALA A 235 4.27 -21.34 -5.98
N ASN A 236 4.97 -21.32 -4.84
CA ASN A 236 5.99 -22.31 -4.49
C ASN A 236 6.11 -22.59 -2.98
N SER A 237 5.08 -22.35 -2.16
CA SER A 237 5.13 -22.68 -0.72
C SER A 237 5.10 -24.20 -0.49
N LYS A 238 6.24 -24.88 -0.67
CA LYS A 238 6.53 -26.12 0.06
C LYS A 238 6.79 -25.72 1.50
N SER A 239 5.89 -26.17 2.37
CA SER A 239 5.95 -26.11 3.82
C SER A 239 7.38 -26.36 4.34
N ALA A 240 7.98 -25.35 4.98
CA ALA A 240 9.20 -25.49 5.78
C ALA A 240 8.88 -26.12 7.15
N ALA A 241 8.10 -27.21 7.15
CA ALA A 241 7.75 -27.96 8.34
C ALA A 241 7.92 -29.47 8.10
N SER A 242 9.14 -29.89 7.77
CA SER A 242 9.69 -31.21 8.15
C SER A 242 11.18 -31.21 7.82
N ASP A 243 12.02 -30.91 8.80
CA ASP A 243 13.36 -31.50 8.95
C ASP A 243 13.98 -30.98 10.26
N THR A 244 13.39 -31.43 11.36
CA THR A 244 14.09 -31.51 12.65
C THR A 244 13.90 -32.91 13.20
N ALA A 245 14.56 -33.88 12.57
CA ALA A 245 14.90 -35.13 13.24
C ALA A 245 16.12 -35.77 12.56
N GLU A 246 17.15 -35.95 13.39
CA GLU A 246 18.10 -37.06 13.32
C GLU A 246 19.34 -36.91 12.41
N THR A 247 20.39 -36.32 12.97
CA THR A 247 21.70 -36.99 12.94
C THR A 247 22.50 -36.65 14.20
N SER A 248 22.35 -37.50 15.21
CA SER A 248 23.37 -37.68 16.23
C SER A 248 24.59 -38.32 15.57
N HIS A 249 25.73 -37.64 15.54
CA HIS A 249 27.06 -38.27 15.54
C HIS A 249 28.14 -37.23 15.93
N ARG A 250 28.49 -37.26 17.22
CA ARG A 250 29.84 -37.27 17.80
C ARG A 250 30.94 -36.57 16.96
N VAL A 251 31.33 -35.36 17.37
CA VAL A 251 32.67 -34.81 17.09
C VAL A 251 33.41 -34.61 18.41
N THR A 252 34.44 -35.43 18.57
CA THR A 252 35.46 -35.40 19.62
C THR A 252 36.35 -34.17 19.46
N ALA A 253 36.62 -33.50 20.58
CA ALA A 253 37.61 -32.43 20.71
C ALA A 253 39.04 -32.94 20.43
N HIS A 254 39.85 -32.19 19.69
CA HIS A 254 41.32 -32.25 19.62
C HIS A 254 41.86 -30.92 18.99
N PRO A 255 43.15 -30.58 19.09
CA PRO A 255 43.74 -29.86 20.23
C PRO A 255 44.40 -28.53 19.81
N VAL A 256 44.74 -27.71 20.82
CA VAL A 256 45.55 -26.49 20.66
C VAL A 256 46.98 -26.87 20.30
N VAL A 257 47.47 -26.38 19.15
CA VAL A 257 48.89 -26.44 18.76
C VAL A 257 49.55 -25.12 19.17
N SER A 258 50.50 -25.24 20.09
CA SER A 258 51.48 -24.25 20.48
C SER A 258 52.61 -24.17 19.44
N THR A 259 53.14 -22.97 19.22
CA THR A 259 54.45 -22.76 18.55
C THR A 259 55.37 -21.96 19.46
N PRO A 260 56.71 -22.12 19.35
CA PRO A 260 57.65 -21.68 20.37
C PRO A 260 58.35 -20.34 20.04
N ASP A 261 58.81 -19.70 21.12
CA ASP A 261 59.60 -18.47 21.18
C ASP A 261 60.99 -18.55 20.51
N HIS A 262 61.42 -17.43 19.90
CA HIS A 262 62.83 -17.03 19.85
C HIS A 262 62.99 -15.49 19.96
N HIS A 263 63.71 -15.08 21.02
CA HIS A 263 64.60 -13.91 21.26
C HIS A 263 64.96 -13.01 20.04
N GLU A 264 65.11 -11.67 20.07
CA GLU A 264 65.84 -10.67 20.89
C GLU A 264 65.36 -9.25 20.46
N ASP A 265 65.00 -8.29 21.32
CA ASP A 265 65.75 -7.21 22.04
C ASP A 265 65.52 -5.76 21.51
N LYS A 266 65.18 -4.87 22.46
CA LYS A 266 65.17 -3.38 22.54
C LYS A 266 64.57 -2.49 21.42
N SER A 267 63.52 -1.72 21.77
CA SER A 267 63.66 -0.34 22.34
C SER A 267 62.36 0.50 22.40
N LYS A 268 62.22 1.25 23.51
CA LYS A 268 61.53 2.56 23.74
C LYS A 268 59.99 2.73 23.64
N ALA A 269 59.38 2.77 24.83
CA ALA A 269 58.50 3.81 25.42
C ALA A 269 57.50 4.63 24.56
N ALA A 270 56.21 4.54 24.90
CA ALA A 270 55.39 5.66 25.42
C ALA A 270 54.00 5.15 25.86
N ALA A 271 53.49 5.71 26.97
CA ALA A 271 52.25 5.35 27.66
C ALA A 271 51.01 6.11 27.16
N SER A 272 49.81 5.56 27.45
CA SER A 272 48.56 6.25 27.89
C SER A 272 47.33 5.44 27.42
N ALA A 273 46.69 4.65 28.28
CA ALA A 273 45.53 4.94 29.14
C ALA A 273 44.17 4.61 28.49
N ALA A 274 43.45 3.67 29.12
CA ALA A 274 42.11 3.19 28.75
C ALA A 274 41.00 4.08 29.35
N PRO A 275 39.82 4.19 28.71
CA PRO A 275 38.70 4.95 29.26
C PRO A 275 37.82 4.11 30.20
N LYS A 276 37.35 4.74 31.29
CA LYS A 276 36.38 4.22 32.27
C LYS A 276 34.92 4.53 31.85
N PRO A 277 33.91 3.80 32.40
CA PRO A 277 32.51 3.90 31.98
C PRO A 277 31.74 5.05 32.65
N ILE A 278 30.71 5.54 31.98
CA ILE A 278 29.81 6.63 32.40
C ILE A 278 28.63 6.06 33.19
N GLU A 279 28.41 6.60 34.39
CA GLU A 279 27.32 6.26 35.31
C GLU A 279 26.12 7.21 35.15
N ALA A 280 24.91 6.67 35.37
CA ALA A 280 23.62 7.32 35.19
C ALA A 280 23.29 8.32 36.31
N ALA A 281 22.64 9.43 35.96
CA ALA A 281 22.15 10.44 36.91
C ALA A 281 20.62 10.32 37.12
N GLN A 282 20.20 10.33 38.38
CA GLN A 282 18.81 10.53 38.84
C GLN A 282 18.69 11.85 39.63
N PRO A 283 17.46 12.38 39.82
CA PRO A 283 17.17 13.81 39.83
C PRO A 283 17.09 14.44 41.23
N SER A 284 17.32 15.76 41.32
CA SER A 284 17.10 16.53 42.55
C SER A 284 16.03 17.61 42.39
N HIS A 285 15.06 17.61 43.30
CA HIS A 285 14.05 18.64 43.52
C HIS A 285 14.64 19.91 44.16
N ALA A 286 14.23 21.09 43.69
CA ALA A 286 14.07 22.30 44.50
C ALA A 286 13.14 23.30 43.78
N ALA A 287 12.22 23.91 44.54
CA ALA A 287 11.35 25.04 44.19
C ALA A 287 11.39 26.05 45.36
N PRO A 288 10.77 27.25 45.30
CA PRO A 288 10.33 28.07 44.16
C PRO A 288 10.88 29.52 44.21
N ALA A 289 10.79 30.27 43.10
CA ALA A 289 10.89 31.73 43.12
C ALA A 289 9.93 32.38 42.10
N SER A 290 9.52 33.59 42.43
CA SER A 290 8.30 34.32 42.06
C SER A 290 8.24 34.90 40.63
N HIS A 291 6.98 34.96 40.14
CA HIS A 291 6.37 35.91 39.19
C HIS A 291 7.24 36.76 38.26
N ALA A 292 7.19 36.43 36.97
CA ALA A 292 7.08 37.39 35.88
C ALA A 292 6.15 36.80 34.79
N ALA A 293 5.13 37.57 34.39
CA ALA A 293 4.16 37.17 33.37
C ALA A 293 4.81 37.16 31.96
N PRO A 294 4.49 36.19 31.08
CA PRO A 294 4.94 36.21 29.69
C PRO A 294 4.12 37.21 28.86
N PRO A 295 4.73 37.86 27.84
CA PRO A 295 4.02 38.78 26.97
C PRO A 295 2.95 38.06 26.13
N SER A 296 1.79 38.71 26.03
CA SER A 296 0.66 38.28 25.22
C SER A 296 1.00 38.33 23.72
N HIS A 297 1.07 37.16 23.09
CA HIS A 297 1.03 37.08 21.63
C HIS A 297 -0.37 37.50 21.15
N LYS A 298 -0.46 38.65 20.50
CA LYS A 298 -1.65 39.05 19.74
C LYS A 298 -1.88 38.04 18.62
N VAL A 299 -2.95 37.26 18.74
CA VAL A 299 -3.55 36.53 17.62
C VAL A 299 -4.17 37.58 16.70
N THR A 300 -3.53 37.83 15.57
CA THR A 300 -4.15 38.58 14.47
C THR A 300 -5.19 37.68 13.83
N THR A 301 -6.46 37.89 14.16
CA THR A 301 -7.58 37.33 13.43
C THR A 301 -7.59 37.91 12.01
N GLN A 302 -7.44 37.06 11.00
CA GLN A 302 -7.74 37.45 9.62
C GLN A 302 -9.24 37.71 9.49
N PRO A 303 -9.68 38.73 8.73
CA PRO A 303 -11.10 38.96 8.50
C PRO A 303 -11.67 37.82 7.66
N VAL A 304 -12.75 37.23 8.17
CA VAL A 304 -13.61 36.29 7.44
C VAL A 304 -14.21 37.06 6.25
N LEU A 305 -14.06 36.50 5.05
CA LEU A 305 -14.69 37.02 3.83
C LEU A 305 -16.21 36.85 3.97
N SER A 306 -16.92 37.95 4.25
CA SER A 306 -18.38 38.00 4.18
C SER A 306 -18.81 37.90 2.72
N LEU A 307 -19.68 36.95 2.40
CA LEU A 307 -20.41 36.93 1.13
C LEU A 307 -21.34 38.15 1.07
N PRO A 308 -21.43 38.88 -0.05
CA PRO A 308 -22.34 40.02 -0.17
C PRO A 308 -23.81 39.58 -0.21
N ASP A 309 -24.65 40.34 0.47
CA ASP A 309 -26.11 40.24 0.47
C ASP A 309 -26.70 40.49 -0.93
N ASP A 310 -27.72 39.70 -1.28
CA ASP A 310 -28.41 39.63 -2.58
C ASP A 310 -29.38 40.81 -2.87
N ASP A 311 -29.04 42.04 -2.46
CA ASP A 311 -29.95 43.21 -2.52
C ASP A 311 -29.53 44.32 -3.50
N ASP A 312 -28.87 43.97 -4.60
CA ASP A 312 -28.63 44.93 -5.71
C ASP A 312 -28.94 44.31 -7.08
N LYS A 313 -30.23 44.04 -7.30
CA LYS A 313 -30.76 43.66 -8.62
C LYS A 313 -31.24 44.91 -9.36
N PRO A 314 -30.64 45.30 -10.51
CA PRO A 314 -31.13 46.42 -11.30
C PRO A 314 -32.54 46.14 -11.82
N LYS A 315 -33.48 47.06 -11.54
CA LYS A 315 -34.84 47.08 -12.12
C LYS A 315 -34.74 47.08 -13.65
N ALA A 316 -35.06 45.95 -14.27
CA ALA A 316 -35.31 45.91 -15.70
C ALA A 316 -36.56 46.73 -16.02
N ALA A 317 -36.39 47.77 -16.83
CA ALA A 317 -37.47 48.60 -17.36
C ALA A 317 -38.42 47.73 -18.19
N ALA A 318 -39.73 47.90 -17.95
CA ALA A 318 -40.78 47.23 -18.71
C ALA A 318 -40.75 47.69 -20.19
N PRO A 319 -40.86 46.77 -21.16
CA PRO A 319 -41.01 47.16 -22.56
C PRO A 319 -42.41 47.72 -22.82
N ALA A 320 -42.46 48.87 -23.49
CA ALA A 320 -43.68 49.57 -23.88
C ALA A 320 -44.54 48.73 -24.84
N VAL A 321 -45.84 48.66 -24.54
CA VAL A 321 -46.88 48.08 -25.40
C VAL A 321 -47.14 49.02 -26.58
N PRO A 322 -47.03 48.57 -27.85
CA PRO A 322 -47.47 49.38 -28.98
C PRO A 322 -49.00 49.38 -29.08
N LYS A 323 -49.60 50.57 -29.04
CA LYS A 323 -51.02 50.81 -29.31
C LYS A 323 -51.35 50.42 -30.75
N ALA A 324 -52.40 49.61 -30.90
CA ALA A 324 -53.05 49.35 -32.18
C ALA A 324 -53.56 50.66 -32.80
N LYS A 325 -53.32 50.84 -34.10
CA LYS A 325 -54.01 51.82 -34.94
C LYS A 325 -55.09 51.07 -35.73
N HIS A 326 -56.33 51.49 -35.49
CA HIS A 326 -57.59 51.30 -36.23
C HIS A 326 -57.95 49.90 -36.75
#